data_AF-A0A397T4R7-F1
#
_entry.id   AF-A0A397T4R7-F1
#
_cell.length_a   1.000
_cell.length_b   1.000
_cell.length_c   1.000
_cell.angle_alpha   90.00
_cell.angle_beta   90.00
_cell.angle_gamma   90.00
#
_symmetry.space_group_name_H-M   'P 1'
#
loop_
_entity.id
_entity.type
_entity.pdbx_description
1 polymer ?
#
loop_
_entity_poly.entity_id
_entity_poly.type
_entity_poly.pdbx_seq_one_letter_code
_entity_poly.pdbx_strand_id
1 'polypeptide(L)'
;MLPSPQASSSNNTSFNPKRTSNQECSEELEFDYIFNDHFTKETKDFTQDTIIIKQNKQNRKETLSSPEVSFNTTSSFDDYSSHPSYNYFVFSSKKQKPNLKHDQLHTQIQQIITQRKILGNKIKLKHFKILKNSFTINDFIQYIKSDDFNSLSERPKKLINLLIQEMSKLKSKEQKDQKKKYNINVSKIHNQFQNIIKKSFGQNILLEKEIKIITNSFIIDDIIQYTKTIKFNSLGKNHKEYLCHQINVKLVEEFQGQNISLSQNLDEYIKRDIIPSLPLGINSYAEYENCDLFDNLSDIQKSRVRKLILLEYRLNPQRIKITRKRLINVKRNGLVVICADDIIY
;
A
#
# COMPACT_ATOMS: atom_id res chain seq x y z
N MET A 1 -65.41 -31.12 29.54
CA MET A 1 -64.04 -30.90 30.07
C MET A 1 -63.26 -32.18 29.80
N LEU A 2 -62.35 -32.15 28.82
CA LEU A 2 -61.53 -33.29 28.43
C LEU A 2 -60.18 -33.20 29.16
N PRO A 3 -59.69 -34.26 29.82
CA PRO A 3 -58.36 -34.29 30.39
C PRO A 3 -57.34 -34.89 29.42
N SER A 4 -56.13 -34.36 29.51
CA SER A 4 -54.90 -34.84 28.88
C SER A 4 -54.51 -36.25 29.32
N PRO A 5 -53.71 -36.96 28.51
CA PRO A 5 -52.76 -37.94 29.01
C PRO A 5 -51.31 -37.54 28.71
N GLN A 6 -50.48 -37.64 29.75
CA GLN A 6 -49.03 -37.69 29.69
C GLN A 6 -48.57 -39.07 29.19
N ALA A 7 -47.49 -39.12 28.40
CA ALA A 7 -46.61 -40.28 28.36
C ALA A 7 -45.17 -39.86 27.97
N SER A 8 -44.27 -40.24 28.85
CA SER A 8 -42.82 -40.15 28.87
C SER A 8 -42.13 -41.01 27.80
N SER A 9 -40.98 -40.56 27.30
CA SER A 9 -39.98 -41.43 26.67
C SER A 9 -38.58 -40.82 26.83
N SER A 10 -37.81 -41.45 27.71
CA SER A 10 -36.40 -41.24 28.00
C SER A 10 -35.52 -41.82 26.89
N ASN A 11 -34.49 -41.10 26.44
CA ASN A 11 -33.33 -41.69 25.77
C ASN A 11 -32.06 -40.91 26.13
N ASN A 12 -31.33 -41.44 27.12
CA ASN A 12 -29.96 -41.09 27.42
C ASN A 12 -29.03 -41.91 26.51
N THR A 13 -28.23 -41.25 25.67
CA THR A 13 -27.09 -41.89 25.01
C THR A 13 -25.81 -41.19 25.44
N SER A 14 -25.10 -41.87 26.33
CA SER A 14 -23.72 -41.60 26.72
C SER A 14 -22.80 -42.02 25.57
N PHE A 15 -22.09 -41.06 24.98
CA PHE A 15 -21.03 -41.31 24.00
C PHE A 15 -19.70 -40.89 24.59
N ASN A 16 -18.83 -41.87 24.78
CA ASN A 16 -17.50 -41.75 25.35
C ASN A 16 -16.51 -42.30 24.32
N PRO A 17 -15.66 -41.49 23.67
CA PRO A 17 -14.58 -42.02 22.84
C PRO A 17 -13.27 -42.09 23.62
N LYS A 18 -12.73 -43.30 23.59
CA LYS A 18 -11.45 -43.78 24.07
C LYS A 18 -10.28 -42.82 23.79
N ARG A 19 -9.50 -42.63 24.85
CA ARG A 19 -8.16 -42.06 24.91
C ARG A 19 -7.17 -43.11 24.42
N THR A 20 -6.57 -42.91 23.25
CA THR A 20 -5.41 -43.70 22.78
C THR A 20 -4.13 -42.98 23.18
N SER A 21 -3.39 -43.64 24.07
CA SER A 21 -2.00 -43.38 24.41
C SER A 21 -1.10 -43.87 23.27
N ASN A 22 -0.29 -42.97 22.71
CA ASN A 22 0.95 -43.35 22.03
C ASN A 22 2.08 -42.53 22.68
N GLN A 23 3.09 -43.28 23.09
CA GLN A 23 4.27 -42.91 23.85
C GLN A 23 5.45 -43.34 22.97
N GLU A 24 6.23 -42.39 22.49
CA GLU A 24 7.57 -42.53 21.89
C GLU A 24 8.16 -41.11 21.86
N CYS A 25 8.97 -40.74 22.85
CA CYS A 25 10.44 -40.87 22.95
C CYS A 25 11.26 -40.01 21.98
N SER A 26 12.09 -39.16 22.61
CA SER A 26 13.39 -38.60 22.19
C SER A 26 13.43 -37.61 21.02
N GLU A 27 13.58 -36.32 21.33
CA GLU A 27 14.87 -35.60 21.30
C GLU A 27 14.66 -34.16 21.82
N GLU A 28 15.07 -33.93 23.07
CA GLU A 28 15.17 -32.60 23.67
C GLU A 28 16.40 -31.90 23.11
N LEU A 29 16.19 -30.88 22.28
CA LEU A 29 17.19 -29.85 22.01
C LEU A 29 16.93 -28.69 22.98
N GLU A 30 17.67 -28.69 24.08
CA GLU A 30 17.89 -27.51 24.92
C GLU A 30 18.54 -26.40 24.08
N PHE A 31 17.73 -25.47 23.59
CA PHE A 31 18.18 -24.16 23.15
C PHE A 31 17.37 -23.11 23.89
N ASP A 32 17.68 -22.96 25.17
CA ASP A 32 17.38 -21.75 25.92
C ASP A 32 18.63 -21.33 26.68
N TYR A 33 18.72 -20.02 26.94
CA TYR A 33 19.64 -19.37 27.88
C TYR A 33 20.97 -18.75 27.43
N ILE A 34 21.07 -18.09 26.26
CA ILE A 34 22.09 -17.01 26.09
C ILE A 34 21.57 -15.71 25.42
N PHE A 35 20.43 -15.69 24.71
CA PHE A 35 20.08 -14.54 23.85
C PHE A 35 19.12 -13.48 24.43
N ASN A 36 18.76 -13.53 25.72
CA ASN A 36 17.75 -12.61 26.30
C ASN A 36 18.29 -11.45 27.14
N ASP A 37 19.56 -11.46 27.55
CA ASP A 37 20.08 -10.42 28.47
C ASP A 37 20.59 -9.15 27.76
N HIS A 38 20.84 -9.19 26.45
CA HIS A 38 21.23 -7.99 25.69
C HIS A 38 20.04 -7.18 25.15
N PHE A 39 18.83 -7.77 25.11
CA PHE A 39 17.64 -7.17 24.51
C PHE A 39 16.82 -6.27 25.46
N THR A 40 17.01 -6.41 26.78
CA THR A 40 16.30 -5.59 27.78
C THR A 40 16.96 -4.23 28.04
N LYS A 41 18.17 -3.99 27.51
CA LYS A 41 18.82 -2.67 27.54
C LYS A 41 18.39 -1.77 26.39
N GLU A 42 18.31 -2.26 25.15
CA GLU A 42 17.93 -1.41 24.00
C GLU A 42 16.46 -0.95 24.01
N THR A 43 15.56 -1.73 24.62
CA THR A 43 14.13 -1.34 24.73
C THR A 43 13.90 -0.24 25.78
N LYS A 44 14.82 -0.06 26.74
CA LYS A 44 14.77 1.03 27.72
C LYS A 44 15.28 2.35 27.13
N ASP A 45 16.22 2.31 26.18
CA ASP A 45 16.67 3.51 25.47
C ASP A 45 15.62 3.97 24.44
N PHE A 46 14.90 3.04 23.81
CA PHE A 46 13.84 3.36 22.85
C PHE A 46 12.62 4.08 23.47
N THR A 47 12.35 3.84 24.77
CA THR A 47 11.31 4.56 25.50
C THR A 47 11.71 6.00 25.85
N GLN A 48 13.01 6.32 25.93
CA GLN A 48 13.48 7.69 26.09
C GLN A 48 13.45 8.48 24.77
N ASP A 49 13.78 7.87 23.64
CA ASP A 49 13.76 8.55 22.33
C ASP A 49 12.34 8.93 21.88
N THR A 50 11.34 8.12 22.23
CA THR A 50 9.93 8.44 21.97
C THR A 50 9.45 9.65 22.80
N ILE A 51 10.07 9.90 23.95
CA ILE A 51 9.82 11.08 24.80
C ILE A 51 10.52 12.33 24.21
N ILE A 52 11.73 12.18 23.66
CA ILE A 52 12.50 13.29 23.05
C ILE A 52 11.79 13.85 21.79
N ILE A 53 11.17 13.00 20.97
CA ILE A 53 10.45 13.44 19.75
C ILE A 53 9.24 14.33 20.08
N LYS A 54 8.58 14.15 21.23
CA LYS A 54 7.46 15.02 21.65
C LYS A 54 7.91 16.40 22.11
N GLN A 55 9.10 16.54 22.70
CA GLN A 55 9.60 17.83 23.20
C GLN A 55 10.03 18.77 22.06
N ASN A 56 10.56 18.24 20.95
CA ASN A 56 10.99 19.07 19.82
C ASN A 56 9.84 19.65 18.97
N LYS A 57 8.61 19.12 19.07
CA LYS A 57 7.45 19.62 18.32
C LYS A 57 6.84 20.90 18.93
N GLN A 58 7.21 21.24 20.16
CA GLN A 58 6.64 22.40 20.88
C GLN A 58 7.44 23.70 20.64
N ASN A 59 8.67 23.63 20.10
CA ASN A 59 9.55 24.78 19.86
C ASN A 59 9.54 25.31 18.41
N ARG A 60 8.58 24.92 17.57
CA ARG A 60 8.53 25.29 16.14
C ARG A 60 7.30 26.08 15.71
N LYS A 61 6.70 26.83 16.64
CA LYS A 61 5.70 27.85 16.33
C LYS A 61 6.23 29.20 16.79
N GLU A 62 7.00 29.88 15.96
CA GLU A 62 7.02 31.34 15.90
C GLU A 62 7.87 31.83 14.73
N THR A 63 7.39 32.91 14.10
CA THR A 63 8.06 33.79 13.13
C THR A 63 8.36 33.27 11.71
N LEU A 64 7.42 33.55 10.80
CA LEU A 64 7.73 33.93 9.41
C LEU A 64 6.63 34.88 8.89
N SER A 65 6.90 36.19 9.01
CA SER A 65 6.18 37.25 8.34
C SER A 65 6.81 37.47 6.95
N SER A 66 6.05 37.20 5.89
CA SER A 66 6.43 37.52 4.51
C SER A 66 6.02 38.96 4.15
N PRO A 67 6.86 39.75 3.48
CA PRO A 67 6.43 41.03 2.92
C PRO A 67 5.77 40.83 1.55
N GLU A 68 4.64 41.53 1.35
CA GLU A 68 3.91 41.62 0.09
C GLU A 68 4.67 42.50 -0.91
N VAL A 69 4.88 41.98 -2.13
CA VAL A 69 5.36 42.77 -3.28
C VAL A 69 4.21 42.85 -4.29
N SER A 70 3.66 44.05 -4.45
CA SER A 70 2.66 44.40 -5.44
C SER A 70 3.32 44.76 -6.77
N PHE A 71 2.89 44.12 -7.85
CA PHE A 71 3.24 44.51 -9.21
C PHE A 71 2.05 45.21 -9.86
N ASN A 72 2.17 46.53 -10.03
CA ASN A 72 1.31 47.32 -10.90
C ASN A 72 1.92 47.33 -12.30
N THR A 73 1.21 46.79 -13.28
CA THR A 73 1.56 46.97 -14.70
C THR A 73 0.44 47.70 -15.40
N THR A 74 0.69 48.99 -15.63
CA THR A 74 -0.19 49.92 -16.33
C THR A 74 -0.07 49.74 -17.84
N SER A 75 -1.20 50.00 -18.50
CA SER A 75 -1.48 50.05 -19.93
C SER A 75 -0.56 50.95 -20.76
N SER A 76 -0.47 50.67 -22.07
CA SER A 76 -0.78 51.60 -23.17
C SER A 76 -0.01 51.22 -24.44
N PHE A 77 -0.71 50.88 -25.52
CA PHE A 77 -0.76 51.69 -26.77
C PHE A 77 -1.50 50.92 -27.88
N ASP A 78 -2.49 51.60 -28.44
CA ASP A 78 -3.15 51.29 -29.71
C ASP A 78 -2.17 51.48 -30.88
N ASP A 79 -2.27 50.69 -31.95
CA ASP A 79 -2.59 51.25 -33.27
C ASP A 79 -2.81 50.21 -34.38
N TYR A 80 -3.63 50.66 -35.33
CA TYR A 80 -4.26 50.04 -36.49
C TYR A 80 -3.36 49.20 -37.41
N SER A 81 -3.90 48.07 -37.91
CA SER A 81 -3.87 47.80 -39.36
C SER A 81 -4.93 46.78 -39.78
N SER A 82 -5.78 47.20 -40.71
CA SER A 82 -6.87 46.45 -41.31
C SER A 82 -6.35 45.45 -42.35
N HIS A 83 -6.61 44.16 -42.16
CA HIS A 83 -6.50 43.16 -43.22
C HIS A 83 -7.75 42.27 -43.28
N PRO A 84 -8.23 41.94 -44.49
CA PRO A 84 -9.50 41.28 -44.69
C PRO A 84 -9.47 39.80 -44.29
N SER A 85 -10.51 39.45 -43.52
CA SER A 85 -10.97 38.13 -43.12
C SER A 85 -10.89 37.05 -44.21
N TYR A 86 -9.98 36.09 -44.04
CA TYR A 86 -10.14 34.72 -44.52
C TYR A 86 -10.25 33.80 -43.31
N ASN A 87 -11.48 33.39 -43.01
CA ASN A 87 -11.80 32.51 -41.89
C ASN A 87 -11.49 31.05 -42.28
N TYR A 88 -10.21 30.70 -42.41
CA TYR A 88 -9.77 29.31 -42.42
C TYR A 88 -9.71 28.86 -40.96
N PHE A 89 -10.80 28.26 -40.48
CA PHE A 89 -10.79 27.47 -39.24
C PHE A 89 -9.92 26.23 -39.49
N VAL A 90 -8.60 26.43 -39.46
CA VAL A 90 -7.64 25.36 -39.29
C VAL A 90 -7.83 24.90 -37.85
N PHE A 91 -8.69 23.90 -37.66
CA PHE A 91 -8.61 23.05 -36.48
C PHE A 91 -7.21 22.45 -36.50
N SER A 92 -6.29 23.13 -35.81
CA SER A 92 -4.99 22.61 -35.47
C SER A 92 -5.24 21.49 -34.46
N SER A 93 -5.69 20.36 -34.98
CA SER A 93 -5.81 19.10 -34.27
C SER A 93 -4.40 18.78 -33.80
N LYS A 94 -4.13 19.13 -32.53
CA LYS A 94 -2.95 18.65 -31.80
C LYS A 94 -2.90 17.16 -32.10
N LYS A 95 -1.90 16.72 -32.87
CA LYS A 95 -1.69 15.32 -33.23
C LYS A 95 -1.54 14.57 -31.91
N GLN A 96 -2.65 14.04 -31.40
CA GLN A 96 -2.65 13.23 -30.20
C GLN A 96 -1.78 12.03 -30.53
N LYS A 97 -0.79 11.79 -29.68
CA LYS A 97 0.07 10.63 -29.78
C LYS A 97 -0.84 9.40 -29.94
N PRO A 98 -0.69 8.60 -31.00
CA PRO A 98 -1.59 7.48 -31.26
C PRO A 98 -1.61 6.57 -30.03
N ASN A 99 -2.82 6.30 -29.54
CA ASN A 99 -3.00 5.48 -28.35
C ASN A 99 -2.79 4.02 -28.74
N LEU A 100 -1.54 3.54 -28.68
CA LEU A 100 -1.15 2.19 -29.08
C LEU A 100 -2.07 1.08 -28.55
N LYS A 101 -2.63 1.24 -27.34
CA LYS A 101 -3.56 0.27 -26.74
C LYS A 101 -4.91 0.20 -27.44
N HIS A 102 -5.37 1.33 -27.98
CA HIS A 102 -6.64 1.44 -28.68
C HIS A 102 -6.59 0.67 -30.02
N ASP A 103 -5.54 0.87 -30.82
CA ASP A 103 -5.33 0.14 -32.08
C ASP A 103 -5.23 -1.37 -31.85
N GLN A 104 -4.53 -1.78 -30.78
CA GLN A 104 -4.41 -3.19 -30.37
C GLN A 104 -5.77 -3.80 -30.01
N LEU A 105 -6.60 -3.07 -29.26
CA LEU A 105 -7.94 -3.51 -28.90
C LEU A 105 -8.82 -3.67 -30.15
N HIS A 106 -8.82 -2.67 -31.05
CA HIS A 106 -9.56 -2.75 -32.31
C HIS A 106 -9.15 -3.97 -33.13
N THR A 107 -7.84 -4.17 -33.31
CA THR A 107 -7.29 -5.29 -34.07
C THR A 107 -7.74 -6.63 -33.50
N GLN A 108 -7.68 -6.82 -32.18
CA GLN A 108 -8.13 -8.07 -31.56
C GLN A 108 -9.66 -8.28 -31.69
N ILE A 109 -10.45 -7.21 -31.62
CA ILE A 109 -11.90 -7.28 -31.86
C ILE A 109 -12.18 -7.74 -33.29
N GLN A 110 -11.52 -7.15 -34.29
CA GLN A 110 -11.67 -7.52 -35.70
C GLN A 110 -11.22 -8.97 -35.97
N GLN A 111 -10.15 -9.41 -35.34
CA GLN A 111 -9.69 -10.80 -35.41
C GLN A 111 -10.76 -11.77 -34.89
N ILE A 112 -11.34 -11.49 -33.71
CA ILE A 112 -12.43 -12.31 -33.15
C ILE A 112 -13.64 -12.35 -34.09
N ILE A 113 -14.04 -11.20 -34.65
CA ILE A 113 -15.17 -11.11 -35.57
C ILE A 113 -14.91 -11.95 -36.83
N THR A 114 -13.73 -11.76 -37.45
CA THR A 114 -13.32 -12.43 -38.68
C THR A 114 -13.24 -13.94 -38.50
N GLN A 115 -12.56 -14.41 -37.44
CA GLN A 115 -12.45 -15.84 -37.13
C GLN A 115 -13.83 -16.49 -36.98
N ARG A 116 -14.76 -15.84 -36.29
CA ARG A 116 -16.11 -16.39 -36.09
C ARG A 116 -16.94 -16.39 -37.36
N LYS A 117 -16.77 -15.39 -38.21
CA LYS A 117 -17.39 -15.32 -39.54
C LYS A 117 -16.91 -16.46 -40.43
N ILE A 118 -15.61 -16.73 -40.49
CA ILE A 118 -15.02 -17.83 -41.27
C ILE A 118 -15.56 -19.18 -40.81
N LEU A 119 -15.70 -19.38 -39.50
CA LEU A 119 -16.25 -20.62 -38.93
C LEU A 119 -17.77 -20.74 -39.07
N GLY A 120 -18.46 -19.84 -39.76
CA GLY A 120 -19.93 -19.83 -39.89
C GLY A 120 -20.69 -19.62 -38.57
N ASN A 121 -19.98 -19.22 -37.51
CA ASN A 121 -20.51 -19.20 -36.15
C ASN A 121 -21.03 -17.81 -35.76
N LYS A 122 -22.24 -17.75 -35.18
CA LYS A 122 -22.77 -16.49 -34.63
C LYS A 122 -21.87 -15.98 -33.51
N ILE A 123 -21.49 -14.70 -33.58
CA ILE A 123 -20.70 -14.03 -32.54
C ILE A 123 -21.55 -13.93 -31.26
N LYS A 124 -20.95 -14.29 -30.12
CA LYS A 124 -21.53 -14.32 -28.78
C LYS A 124 -20.61 -13.60 -27.80
N LEU A 125 -21.17 -13.12 -26.67
CA LEU A 125 -20.44 -12.39 -25.62
C LEU A 125 -19.20 -13.15 -25.12
N LYS A 126 -19.30 -14.48 -24.98
CA LYS A 126 -18.19 -15.33 -24.50
C LYS A 126 -16.92 -15.20 -25.35
N HIS A 127 -17.03 -14.85 -26.63
CA HIS A 127 -15.86 -14.70 -27.51
C HIS A 127 -15.06 -13.44 -27.18
N PHE A 128 -15.71 -12.38 -26.68
CA PHE A 128 -15.03 -11.15 -26.28
C PHE A 128 -14.52 -11.20 -24.83
N LYS A 129 -14.91 -12.20 -24.02
CA LYS A 129 -14.44 -12.32 -22.63
C LYS A 129 -12.93 -12.49 -22.51
N ILE A 130 -12.26 -13.04 -23.54
CA ILE A 130 -10.80 -13.19 -23.57
C ILE A 130 -10.07 -11.84 -23.50
N LEU A 131 -10.70 -10.77 -24.01
CA LEU A 131 -10.12 -9.42 -24.01
C LEU A 131 -10.01 -8.83 -22.59
N LYS A 132 -10.75 -9.36 -21.61
CA LYS A 132 -10.66 -8.91 -20.21
C LYS A 132 -9.26 -9.13 -19.61
N ASN A 133 -8.48 -10.05 -20.17
CA ASN A 133 -7.14 -10.38 -19.67
C ASN A 133 -6.09 -9.33 -20.08
N SER A 134 -6.35 -8.59 -21.17
CA SER A 134 -5.38 -7.68 -21.77
C SER A 134 -5.79 -6.21 -21.65
N PHE A 135 -7.07 -5.94 -21.41
CA PHE A 135 -7.62 -4.58 -21.43
C PHE A 135 -8.44 -4.26 -20.19
N THR A 136 -8.26 -3.04 -19.69
CA THR A 136 -9.03 -2.49 -18.58
C THR A 136 -10.38 -1.97 -19.07
N ILE A 137 -11.33 -1.80 -18.16
CA ILE A 137 -12.63 -1.19 -18.48
C ILE A 137 -12.49 0.21 -19.09
N ASN A 138 -11.46 0.97 -18.72
CA ASN A 138 -11.22 2.31 -19.22
C ASN A 138 -10.80 2.27 -20.69
N ASP A 139 -10.00 1.26 -21.08
CA ASP A 139 -9.60 1.05 -22.47
C ASP A 139 -10.85 0.80 -23.34
N PHE A 140 -11.79 -0.03 -22.87
CA PHE A 140 -13.07 -0.24 -23.55
C PHE A 140 -13.94 1.02 -23.59
N ILE A 141 -14.01 1.79 -22.51
CA ILE A 141 -14.80 3.04 -22.46
C ILE A 141 -14.24 4.08 -23.44
N GLN A 142 -12.92 4.16 -23.59
CA GLN A 142 -12.31 5.02 -24.60
C GLN A 142 -12.59 4.47 -26.01
N TYR A 143 -12.46 3.16 -26.19
CA TYR A 143 -12.70 2.51 -27.47
C TYR A 143 -14.13 2.73 -28.00
N ILE A 144 -15.17 2.62 -27.17
CA ILE A 144 -16.56 2.85 -27.63
C ILE A 144 -16.84 4.29 -28.08
N LYS A 145 -15.96 5.25 -27.76
CA LYS A 145 -16.06 6.65 -28.20
C LYS A 145 -15.36 6.91 -29.54
N SER A 146 -14.67 5.91 -30.09
CA SER A 146 -13.87 6.06 -31.31
C SER A 146 -14.64 5.73 -32.58
N ASP A 147 -14.17 6.24 -33.71
CA ASP A 147 -14.71 5.94 -35.03
C ASP A 147 -14.55 4.46 -35.40
N ASP A 148 -13.49 3.82 -34.92
CA ASP A 148 -13.25 2.38 -35.05
C ASP A 148 -14.34 1.52 -34.42
N PHE A 149 -14.93 1.98 -33.31
CA PHE A 149 -16.10 1.32 -32.75
C PHE A 149 -17.35 1.58 -33.59
N ASN A 150 -17.50 2.81 -34.08
CA ASN A 150 -18.65 3.21 -34.91
C ASN A 150 -18.67 2.46 -36.26
N SER A 151 -17.52 2.08 -36.79
CA SER A 151 -17.38 1.28 -38.01
C SER A 151 -17.75 -0.20 -37.85
N LEU A 152 -17.88 -0.69 -36.61
CA LEU A 152 -18.33 -2.07 -36.35
C LEU A 152 -19.81 -2.25 -36.69
N SER A 153 -20.19 -3.50 -36.99
CA SER A 153 -21.60 -3.85 -37.08
C SER A 153 -22.30 -3.80 -35.71
N GLU A 154 -23.63 -3.59 -35.72
CA GLU A 154 -24.44 -3.39 -34.50
C GLU A 154 -24.34 -4.54 -33.50
N ARG A 155 -24.20 -5.78 -33.98
CA ARG A 155 -24.12 -6.96 -33.12
C ARG A 155 -22.84 -6.96 -32.25
N PRO A 156 -21.62 -6.86 -32.79
CA PRO A 156 -20.40 -6.63 -32.01
C PRO A 156 -20.50 -5.43 -31.06
N LYS A 157 -21.02 -4.28 -31.50
CA LYS A 157 -21.21 -3.10 -30.64
C LYS A 157 -22.02 -3.43 -29.39
N LYS A 158 -23.18 -4.07 -29.56
CA LYS A 158 -24.03 -4.52 -28.46
C LYS A 158 -23.30 -5.47 -27.50
N LEU A 159 -22.53 -6.41 -28.03
CA LEU A 159 -21.79 -7.38 -27.22
C LEU A 159 -20.65 -6.73 -26.43
N ILE A 160 -19.93 -5.78 -27.02
CA ILE A 160 -18.89 -5.01 -26.32
C ILE A 160 -19.51 -4.16 -25.21
N ASN A 161 -20.64 -3.48 -25.48
CA ASN A 161 -21.36 -2.73 -24.44
C ASN A 161 -21.83 -3.64 -23.28
N LEU A 162 -22.32 -4.85 -23.59
CA LEU A 162 -22.65 -5.85 -22.56
C LEU A 162 -21.42 -6.31 -21.77
N LEU A 163 -20.27 -6.47 -22.43
CA LEU A 163 -19.01 -6.82 -21.77
C LEU A 163 -18.59 -5.73 -20.77
N ILE A 164 -18.67 -4.45 -21.18
CA ILE A 164 -18.39 -3.30 -20.31
C ILE A 164 -19.30 -3.31 -19.09
N GLN A 165 -20.61 -3.52 -19.29
CA GLN A 165 -21.57 -3.63 -18.18
C GLN A 165 -21.25 -4.80 -17.24
N GLU A 166 -20.85 -5.96 -17.77
CA GLU A 166 -20.43 -7.12 -16.98
C GLU A 166 -19.17 -6.79 -16.16
N MET A 167 -18.18 -6.13 -16.75
CA MET A 167 -16.96 -5.70 -16.08
C MET A 167 -17.24 -4.67 -14.98
N SER A 168 -18.14 -3.70 -15.21
CA SER A 168 -18.57 -2.72 -14.19
C SER A 168 -19.23 -3.41 -13.00
N LYS A 169 -20.12 -4.37 -13.26
CA LYS A 169 -20.81 -5.14 -12.20
C LYS A 169 -19.83 -5.96 -11.38
N LEU A 170 -18.85 -6.61 -12.01
CA LEU A 170 -17.82 -7.38 -11.31
C LEU A 170 -16.99 -6.49 -10.38
N LYS A 171 -16.49 -5.34 -10.86
CA LYS A 171 -15.77 -4.37 -10.01
C LYS A 171 -16.60 -3.92 -8.81
N SER A 172 -17.89 -3.65 -9.01
CA SER A 172 -18.77 -3.25 -7.90
C SER A 172 -18.98 -4.36 -6.86
N LYS A 173 -18.99 -5.64 -7.28
CA LYS A 173 -19.10 -6.79 -6.37
C LYS A 173 -17.82 -6.99 -5.59
N GLU A 174 -16.67 -6.98 -6.26
CA GLU A 174 -15.35 -7.06 -5.61
C GLU A 174 -15.16 -5.97 -4.56
N GLN A 175 -15.55 -4.73 -4.87
CA GLN A 175 -15.51 -3.63 -3.90
C GLN A 175 -16.44 -3.85 -2.70
N LYS A 176 -17.65 -4.39 -2.92
CA LYS A 176 -18.59 -4.72 -1.84
C LYS A 176 -18.05 -5.85 -0.96
N ASP A 177 -17.46 -6.88 -1.55
CA ASP A 177 -16.92 -8.03 -0.82
C ASP A 177 -15.66 -7.63 -0.03
N GLN A 178 -14.79 -6.80 -0.62
CA GLN A 178 -13.64 -6.21 0.10
C GLN A 178 -14.12 -5.34 1.27
N LYS A 179 -15.11 -4.47 1.07
CA LYS A 179 -15.69 -3.65 2.14
C LYS A 179 -16.34 -4.50 3.24
N LYS A 180 -17.01 -5.59 2.88
CA LYS A 180 -17.60 -6.54 3.84
C LYS A 180 -16.52 -7.26 4.65
N LYS A 181 -15.47 -7.77 3.99
CA LYS A 181 -14.32 -8.41 4.65
C LYS A 181 -13.63 -7.43 5.61
N TYR A 182 -13.41 -6.20 5.17
CA TYR A 182 -12.87 -5.11 5.98
C TYR A 182 -13.70 -4.85 7.24
N ASN A 183 -15.03 -4.69 7.10
CA ASN A 183 -15.92 -4.45 8.24
C ASN A 183 -15.90 -5.61 9.26
N ILE A 184 -15.80 -6.85 8.79
CA ILE A 184 -15.69 -8.04 9.64
C ILE A 184 -14.38 -7.99 10.44
N ASN A 185 -13.24 -7.72 9.78
CA ASN A 185 -11.94 -7.63 10.44
C ASN A 185 -11.91 -6.52 11.50
N VAL A 186 -12.40 -5.32 11.16
CA VAL A 186 -12.52 -4.18 12.09
C VAL A 186 -13.33 -4.55 13.33
N SER A 187 -14.45 -5.25 13.17
CA SER A 187 -15.27 -5.66 14.31
C SER A 187 -14.59 -6.72 15.17
N LYS A 188 -13.87 -7.68 14.56
CA LYS A 188 -13.10 -8.70 15.28
C LYS A 188 -11.98 -8.07 16.11
N ILE A 189 -11.18 -7.18 15.51
CA ILE A 189 -10.11 -6.44 16.19
C ILE A 189 -10.69 -5.65 17.36
N HIS A 190 -11.76 -4.88 17.13
CA HIS A 190 -12.39 -4.08 18.18
C HIS A 190 -12.87 -4.94 19.35
N ASN A 191 -13.56 -6.05 19.07
CA ASN A 191 -14.07 -6.94 20.12
C ASN A 191 -12.94 -7.60 20.91
N GLN A 192 -11.87 -8.05 20.25
CA GLN A 192 -10.69 -8.59 20.96
C GLN A 192 -10.03 -7.52 21.83
N PHE A 193 -9.87 -6.30 21.32
CA PHE A 193 -9.29 -5.19 22.07
C PHE A 193 -10.11 -4.81 23.30
N GLN A 194 -11.44 -4.72 23.15
CA GLN A 194 -12.36 -4.49 24.28
C GLN A 194 -12.30 -5.61 25.32
N ASN A 195 -12.17 -6.86 24.89
CA ASN A 195 -12.04 -7.99 25.81
C ASN A 195 -10.74 -7.91 26.62
N ILE A 196 -9.64 -7.50 26.00
CA ILE A 196 -8.35 -7.28 26.68
C ILE A 196 -8.48 -6.16 27.71
N ILE A 197 -9.05 -5.01 27.32
CA ILE A 197 -9.27 -3.89 28.25
C ILE A 197 -10.10 -4.34 29.46
N LYS A 198 -11.20 -5.07 29.24
CA LYS A 198 -12.06 -5.57 30.32
C LYS A 198 -11.31 -6.51 31.28
N LYS A 199 -10.45 -7.38 30.76
CA LYS A 199 -9.62 -8.29 31.57
C LYS A 199 -8.56 -7.52 32.38
N SER A 200 -7.89 -6.55 31.76
CA SER A 200 -6.84 -5.79 32.43
C SER A 200 -7.34 -4.98 33.62
N PHE A 201 -8.57 -4.45 33.56
CA PHE A 201 -9.18 -3.71 34.68
C PHE A 201 -9.40 -4.57 35.94
N GLY A 202 -9.65 -5.87 35.79
CA GLY A 202 -9.92 -6.75 36.92
C GLY A 202 -8.67 -7.34 37.57
N GLN A 203 -7.52 -7.32 36.86
CA GLN A 203 -6.36 -8.15 37.22
C GLN A 203 -5.07 -7.34 37.45
N ASN A 204 -5.10 -6.00 37.36
CA ASN A 204 -3.89 -5.15 37.37
C ASN A 204 -2.79 -5.64 36.41
N ILE A 205 -3.18 -6.33 35.33
CA ILE A 205 -2.24 -6.89 34.37
C ILE A 205 -1.62 -5.78 33.54
N LEU A 206 -0.33 -5.95 33.23
CA LEU A 206 0.39 -5.12 32.30
C LEU A 206 -0.26 -5.25 30.91
N LEU A 207 -1.11 -4.27 30.57
CA LEU A 207 -1.76 -4.06 29.26
C LEU A 207 -0.81 -4.29 28.08
N GLU A 208 0.49 -4.11 28.33
CA GLU A 208 1.52 -4.24 27.33
C GLU A 208 1.63 -5.64 26.72
N LYS A 209 1.65 -6.68 27.57
CA LYS A 209 1.80 -8.05 27.08
C LYS A 209 0.57 -8.50 26.30
N GLU A 210 -0.62 -8.12 26.76
CA GLU A 210 -1.87 -8.56 26.15
C GLU A 210 -2.11 -7.89 24.79
N ILE A 211 -1.83 -6.60 24.65
CA ILE A 211 -2.04 -5.93 23.37
C ILE A 211 -0.99 -6.36 22.33
N LYS A 212 0.23 -6.75 22.77
CA LYS A 212 1.19 -7.42 21.87
C LYS A 212 0.57 -8.66 21.21
N ILE A 213 -0.23 -9.44 21.94
CA ILE A 213 -0.97 -10.60 21.38
C ILE A 213 -1.92 -10.17 20.26
N ILE A 214 -2.66 -9.07 20.43
CA ILE A 214 -3.53 -8.54 19.36
C ILE A 214 -2.71 -8.19 18.13
N THR A 215 -1.61 -7.44 18.32
CA THR A 215 -0.80 -7.03 17.18
C THR A 215 -0.17 -8.21 16.45
N ASN A 216 0.08 -9.33 17.13
CA ASN A 216 0.56 -10.58 16.55
C ASN A 216 -0.55 -11.44 15.92
N SER A 217 -1.81 -11.22 16.33
CA SER A 217 -2.96 -12.00 15.84
C SER A 217 -3.54 -11.48 14.53
N PHE A 218 -3.21 -10.24 14.13
CA PHE A 218 -3.74 -9.61 12.92
C PHE A 218 -2.62 -9.09 12.02
N ILE A 219 -2.94 -9.00 10.73
CA ILE A 219 -2.07 -8.34 9.74
C ILE A 219 -2.01 -6.85 10.11
N ILE A 220 -0.81 -6.27 10.03
CA ILE A 220 -0.56 -4.87 10.42
C ILE A 220 -1.45 -3.88 9.64
N ASP A 221 -1.73 -4.16 8.36
CA ASP A 221 -2.71 -3.44 7.53
C ASP A 221 -4.08 -3.34 8.20
N ASP A 222 -4.62 -4.47 8.67
CA ASP A 222 -5.95 -4.50 9.28
C ASP A 222 -5.98 -3.66 10.56
N ILE A 223 -4.89 -3.66 11.33
CA ILE A 223 -4.76 -2.88 12.57
C ILE A 223 -4.65 -1.38 12.25
N ILE A 224 -3.81 -0.99 11.28
CA ILE A 224 -3.68 0.40 10.84
C ILE A 224 -5.02 0.92 10.33
N GLN A 225 -5.72 0.13 9.52
CA GLN A 225 -7.04 0.52 9.03
C GLN A 225 -8.07 0.60 10.16
N TYR A 226 -7.98 -0.27 11.17
CA TYR A 226 -8.79 -0.16 12.38
C TYR A 226 -8.55 1.18 13.10
N THR A 227 -7.32 1.69 13.15
CA THR A 227 -7.03 3.01 13.76
C THR A 227 -7.71 4.19 13.07
N LYS A 228 -8.16 4.01 11.82
CA LYS A 228 -8.87 5.03 11.03
C LYS A 228 -10.39 5.02 11.29
N THR A 229 -10.90 4.13 12.15
CA THR A 229 -12.35 3.94 12.37
C THR A 229 -12.89 4.72 13.56
N ILE A 230 -14.20 4.98 13.54
CA ILE A 230 -14.94 5.60 14.66
C ILE A 230 -14.83 4.72 15.93
N LYS A 231 -14.83 3.39 15.77
CA LYS A 231 -14.68 2.42 16.87
C LYS A 231 -13.34 2.53 17.58
N PHE A 232 -12.27 2.84 16.85
CA PHE A 232 -10.98 3.14 17.47
C PHE A 232 -11.03 4.48 18.20
N ASN A 233 -11.63 5.51 17.59
CA ASN A 233 -11.73 6.84 18.19
C ASN A 233 -12.52 6.86 19.51
N SER A 234 -13.50 5.96 19.68
CA SER A 234 -14.26 5.78 20.92
C SER A 234 -13.47 5.11 22.05
N LEU A 235 -12.25 4.61 21.80
CA LEU A 235 -11.39 4.09 22.85
C LEU A 235 -10.80 5.21 23.72
N GLY A 236 -10.54 4.88 24.99
CA GLY A 236 -9.81 5.76 25.91
C GLY A 236 -8.42 6.15 25.38
N LYS A 237 -7.96 7.36 25.73
CA LYS A 237 -6.69 7.94 25.23
C LYS A 237 -5.50 7.00 25.41
N ASN A 238 -5.33 6.45 26.61
CA ASN A 238 -4.20 5.56 26.95
C ASN A 238 -4.21 4.30 26.08
N HIS A 239 -5.39 3.72 25.82
CA HIS A 239 -5.51 2.53 24.98
C HIS A 239 -5.18 2.82 23.51
N LYS A 240 -5.58 4.01 23.00
CA LYS A 240 -5.23 4.46 21.65
C LYS A 240 -3.72 4.65 21.53
N GLU A 241 -3.11 5.35 22.48
CA GLU A 241 -1.67 5.58 22.51
C GLU A 241 -0.90 4.26 22.54
N TYR A 242 -1.34 3.32 23.37
CA TYR A 242 -0.72 2.02 23.48
C TYR A 242 -0.79 1.22 22.16
N LEU A 243 -1.97 1.15 21.52
CA LEU A 243 -2.09 0.45 20.23
C LEU A 243 -1.25 1.12 19.14
N CYS A 244 -1.26 2.46 19.09
CA CYS A 244 -0.42 3.21 18.16
C CYS A 244 1.07 2.94 18.38
N HIS A 245 1.50 2.85 19.64
CA HIS A 245 2.88 2.50 19.99
C HIS A 245 3.25 1.11 19.46
N GLN A 246 2.42 0.09 19.69
CA GLN A 246 2.70 -1.26 19.17
C GLN A 246 2.73 -1.33 17.64
N ILE A 247 1.88 -0.57 16.95
CA ILE A 247 1.97 -0.44 15.49
C ILE A 247 3.33 0.14 15.09
N ASN A 248 3.77 1.20 15.76
CA ASN A 248 5.06 1.83 15.47
C ASN A 248 6.23 0.88 15.74
N VAL A 249 6.19 0.10 16.83
CA VAL A 249 7.20 -0.92 17.14
C VAL A 249 7.31 -1.91 15.98
N LYS A 250 6.19 -2.49 15.53
CA LYS A 250 6.20 -3.42 14.40
C LYS A 250 6.73 -2.82 13.10
N LEU A 251 6.32 -1.61 12.78
CA LEU A 251 6.80 -0.93 11.57
C LEU A 251 8.30 -0.58 11.66
N VAL A 252 8.83 -0.32 12.86
CA VAL A 252 10.27 -0.11 13.08
C VAL A 252 11.05 -1.42 12.97
N GLU A 253 10.53 -2.54 13.46
CA GLU A 253 11.14 -3.87 13.35
C GLU A 253 11.41 -4.27 11.89
N GLU A 254 10.57 -3.84 10.94
CA GLU A 254 10.79 -4.06 9.49
C GLU A 254 12.10 -3.42 8.98
N PHE A 255 12.58 -2.37 9.64
CA PHE A 255 13.87 -1.73 9.34
C PHE A 255 15.04 -2.35 10.08
N GLN A 256 14.85 -3.33 10.96
CA GLN A 256 15.96 -3.99 11.68
C GLN A 256 16.59 -5.11 10.84
N GLY A 257 15.79 -5.77 9.98
CA GLY A 257 16.28 -6.84 9.09
C GLY A 257 17.33 -6.37 8.06
N GLN A 258 18.12 -7.33 7.57
CA GLN A 258 19.05 -7.12 6.44
C GLN A 258 18.30 -6.91 5.12
N ASN A 259 17.21 -7.66 4.93
CA ASN A 259 16.33 -7.54 3.77
C ASN A 259 15.03 -6.87 4.17
N ILE A 260 14.95 -5.58 3.90
CA ILE A 260 13.76 -4.79 4.23
C ILE A 260 12.64 -5.20 3.31
N SER A 261 11.50 -5.51 3.93
CA SER A 261 10.22 -5.64 3.26
C SER A 261 9.24 -4.76 3.99
N LEU A 262 8.77 -3.70 3.34
CA LEU A 262 7.81 -2.78 3.93
C LEU A 262 6.41 -3.35 3.79
N SER A 263 5.69 -3.47 4.90
CA SER A 263 4.29 -3.88 4.87
C SER A 263 3.34 -2.76 4.43
N GLN A 264 3.76 -1.49 4.52
CA GLN A 264 2.95 -0.31 4.20
C GLN A 264 3.54 0.51 3.06
N ASN A 265 2.77 1.50 2.60
CA ASN A 265 3.30 2.56 1.74
C ASN A 265 4.17 3.53 2.55
N LEU A 266 5.08 4.24 1.87
CA LEU A 266 6.01 5.18 2.50
C LEU A 266 5.30 6.30 3.29
N ASP A 267 4.14 6.75 2.82
CA ASP A 267 3.35 7.80 3.48
C ASP A 267 2.95 7.42 4.90
N GLU A 268 2.64 6.16 5.18
CA GLU A 268 2.27 5.70 6.51
C GLU A 268 3.48 5.73 7.47
N TYR A 269 4.68 5.39 7.00
CA TYR A 269 5.91 5.50 7.82
C TYR A 269 6.29 6.96 8.08
N ILE A 270 6.15 7.83 7.08
CA ILE A 270 6.38 9.28 7.22
C ILE A 270 5.40 9.88 8.23
N LYS A 271 4.10 9.57 8.09
CA LYS A 271 3.05 10.05 9.00
C LYS A 271 3.29 9.67 10.46
N ARG A 272 3.98 8.54 10.69
CA ARG A 272 4.31 8.02 12.02
C ARG A 272 5.66 8.49 12.54
N ASP A 273 6.32 9.41 11.82
CA ASP A 273 7.65 9.92 12.14
C ASP A 273 8.71 8.78 12.22
N ILE A 274 8.51 7.66 11.51
CA ILE A 274 9.47 6.53 11.48
C ILE A 274 10.62 6.82 10.51
N ILE A 275 10.29 7.44 9.38
CA ILE A 275 11.22 7.91 8.36
C ILE A 275 10.96 9.40 8.08
N PRO A 276 11.97 10.18 7.71
CA PRO A 276 11.79 11.58 7.37
C PRO A 276 11.02 11.75 6.05
N SER A 277 10.19 12.79 5.95
CA SER A 277 9.60 13.20 4.67
C SER A 277 10.66 13.77 3.73
N LEU A 278 10.54 13.49 2.43
CA LEU A 278 11.41 14.10 1.42
C LEU A 278 11.19 15.63 1.36
N PRO A 279 12.27 16.44 1.35
CA PRO A 279 12.19 17.87 1.09
C PRO A 279 11.60 18.20 -0.28
N LEU A 280 11.03 19.41 -0.41
CA LEU A 280 10.51 19.89 -1.69
C LEU A 280 11.61 19.90 -2.76
N GLY A 281 11.27 19.40 -3.95
CA GLY A 281 12.20 19.30 -5.08
C GLY A 281 13.02 18.01 -5.13
N ILE A 282 13.11 17.27 -4.01
CA ILE A 282 13.81 15.98 -3.94
C ILE A 282 12.84 14.85 -4.26
N ASN A 283 13.21 14.00 -5.23
CA ASN A 283 12.29 12.98 -5.76
C ASN A 283 12.66 11.54 -5.36
N SER A 284 13.73 11.35 -4.58
CA SER A 284 14.17 10.03 -4.11
C SER A 284 14.97 10.12 -2.82
N TYR A 285 14.99 9.04 -2.04
CA TYR A 285 15.86 8.99 -0.86
C TYR A 285 17.34 8.97 -1.24
N ALA A 286 17.69 8.48 -2.45
CA ALA A 286 19.07 8.50 -2.94
C ALA A 286 19.58 9.93 -3.19
N GLU A 287 18.73 10.79 -3.74
CA GLU A 287 19.02 12.23 -3.86
C GLU A 287 19.08 12.89 -2.48
N TYR A 288 18.15 12.51 -1.58
CA TYR A 288 18.09 13.06 -0.22
C TYR A 288 19.36 12.81 0.60
N GLU A 289 20.00 11.65 0.48
CA GLU A 289 21.27 11.34 1.19
C GLU A 289 22.41 12.30 0.81
N ASN A 290 22.37 12.92 -0.37
CA ASN A 290 23.40 13.86 -0.81
C ASN A 290 23.12 15.31 -0.41
N CYS A 291 22.06 15.58 0.36
CA CYS A 291 21.69 16.93 0.77
C CYS A 291 22.13 17.21 2.22
N ASP A 292 22.48 18.46 2.53
CA ASP A 292 22.87 18.90 3.88
C ASP A 292 21.79 18.62 4.95
N LEU A 293 20.51 18.53 4.54
CA LEU A 293 19.41 18.17 5.42
C LEU A 293 19.50 16.73 5.95
N PHE A 294 20.19 15.84 5.25
CA PHE A 294 20.45 14.48 5.69
C PHE A 294 21.42 14.46 6.88
N ASP A 295 22.42 15.34 6.91
CA ASP A 295 23.39 15.40 7.99
C ASP A 295 22.77 15.79 9.34
N ASN A 296 21.64 16.50 9.30
CA ASN A 296 20.86 16.89 10.46
C ASN A 296 19.98 15.75 11.04
N LEU A 297 19.89 14.59 10.36
CA LEU A 297 19.13 13.45 10.84
C LEU A 297 19.87 12.72 11.97
N SER A 298 19.10 12.05 12.85
CA SER A 298 19.70 11.12 13.83
C SER A 298 20.32 9.91 13.12
N ASP A 299 21.28 9.25 13.76
CA ASP A 299 21.94 8.06 13.18
C ASP A 299 20.94 6.94 12.86
N ILE A 300 19.89 6.80 13.68
CA ILE A 300 18.79 5.87 13.45
C ILE A 300 18.03 6.25 12.17
N GLN A 301 17.71 7.53 11.98
CA GLN A 301 17.04 8.01 10.76
C GLN A 301 17.93 7.87 9.52
N LYS A 302 19.21 8.22 9.61
CA LYS A 302 20.20 8.04 8.53
C LYS A 302 20.29 6.57 8.11
N SER A 303 20.36 5.66 9.08
CA SER A 303 20.35 4.21 8.84
C SER A 303 19.09 3.76 8.09
N ARG A 304 17.89 4.21 8.52
CA ARG A 304 16.62 3.90 7.84
C ARG A 304 16.56 4.46 6.41
N VAL A 305 17.04 5.67 6.17
CA VAL A 305 17.09 6.28 4.84
C VAL A 305 18.01 5.48 3.91
N ARG A 306 19.23 5.12 4.34
CA ARG A 306 20.15 4.26 3.57
C ARG A 306 19.51 2.94 3.20
N LYS A 307 18.78 2.36 4.15
CA LYS A 307 17.98 1.16 3.97
C LYS A 307 16.89 1.32 2.89
N LEU A 308 16.18 2.45 2.84
CA LEU A 308 15.24 2.76 1.76
C LEU A 308 15.91 2.92 0.39
N ILE A 309 17.09 3.53 0.34
CA ILE A 309 17.87 3.69 -0.90
C ILE A 309 18.19 2.33 -1.52
N LEU A 310 18.60 1.35 -0.70
CA LEU A 310 18.82 -0.01 -1.15
C LEU A 310 17.53 -0.66 -1.72
N LEU A 311 16.39 -0.42 -1.06
CA LEU A 311 15.09 -0.89 -1.54
C LEU A 311 14.69 -0.24 -2.88
N GLU A 312 14.89 1.07 -3.03
CA GLU A 312 14.63 1.80 -4.28
C GLU A 312 15.44 1.22 -5.45
N TYR A 313 16.72 0.91 -5.23
CA TYR A 313 17.57 0.30 -6.25
C TYR A 313 17.09 -1.11 -6.65
N ARG A 314 16.63 -1.92 -5.69
CA ARG A 314 16.07 -3.26 -5.96
C ARG A 314 14.79 -3.17 -6.80
N LEU A 315 13.92 -2.22 -6.51
CA LEU A 315 12.65 -2.03 -7.21
C LEU A 315 12.83 -1.39 -8.60
N ASN A 316 13.84 -0.53 -8.77
CA ASN A 316 14.07 0.24 -10.00
C ASN A 316 15.50 0.08 -10.54
N PRO A 317 15.90 -1.12 -10.99
CA PRO A 317 17.28 -1.39 -11.43
C PRO A 317 17.71 -0.54 -12.63
N GLN A 318 16.77 -0.01 -13.43
CA GLN A 318 17.09 0.84 -14.57
C GLN A 318 17.67 2.21 -14.20
N ARG A 319 17.44 2.71 -12.97
CA ARG A 319 18.00 3.99 -12.50
C ARG A 319 19.52 3.93 -12.24
N ILE A 320 20.11 2.73 -12.15
CA ILE A 320 21.52 2.51 -11.79
C ILE A 320 22.50 2.89 -12.92
N LYS A 321 22.02 3.06 -14.16
CA LYS A 321 22.89 3.26 -15.33
C LYS A 321 23.64 4.60 -15.36
N ILE A 322 23.31 5.57 -14.50
CA ILE A 322 23.78 6.95 -14.65
C ILE A 322 24.97 7.30 -13.73
N THR A 323 25.16 6.60 -12.60
CA THR A 323 26.16 7.02 -11.58
C THR A 323 27.47 6.24 -11.54
N ARG A 324 27.61 5.13 -12.29
CA ARG A 324 28.88 4.34 -12.31
C ARG A 324 30.09 5.06 -12.92
N LYS A 325 29.95 6.28 -13.47
CA LYS A 325 31.06 7.05 -14.05
C LYS A 325 31.97 7.77 -13.04
N ARG A 326 31.73 7.65 -11.72
CA ARG A 326 32.59 8.25 -10.67
C ARG A 326 33.10 7.24 -9.63
N LEU A 327 33.40 6.01 -10.02
CA LEU A 327 34.38 5.22 -9.27
C LEU A 327 35.76 5.79 -9.59
N ILE A 328 36.17 6.75 -8.77
CA ILE A 328 37.47 7.39 -8.81
C ILE A 328 38.52 6.34 -8.41
N ASN A 329 39.44 6.05 -9.33
CA ASN A 329 40.69 5.36 -9.07
C ASN A 329 41.51 6.16 -8.03
N VAL A 330 41.41 5.82 -6.74
CA VAL A 330 42.36 6.33 -5.75
C VAL A 330 43.56 5.37 -5.73
N LYS A 331 44.55 5.67 -6.58
CA LYS A 331 45.89 5.07 -6.47
C LYS A 331 46.54 5.56 -5.18
N ARG A 332 46.61 4.72 -4.15
CA ARG A 332 47.62 4.85 -3.08
C ARG A 332 48.50 3.60 -3.13
N ASN A 333 49.79 3.82 -3.38
CA ASN A 333 50.89 2.87 -3.19
C ASN A 333 50.93 1.61 -4.10
N GLY A 334 50.49 1.70 -5.36
CA GLY A 334 50.79 0.67 -6.35
C GLY A 334 50.00 -0.64 -6.24
N LEU A 335 49.07 -0.77 -5.29
CA LEU A 335 48.14 -1.88 -5.20
C LEU A 335 46.74 -1.42 -5.63
N VAL A 336 46.26 -1.89 -6.78
CA VAL A 336 44.88 -1.69 -7.21
C VAL A 336 44.03 -2.75 -6.50
N VAL A 337 43.44 -2.39 -5.37
CA VAL A 337 42.44 -3.22 -4.69
C VAL A 337 41.07 -2.87 -5.27
N ILE A 338 40.56 -3.73 -6.14
CA ILE A 338 39.16 -3.67 -6.57
C ILE A 338 38.36 -4.42 -5.51
N CYS A 339 37.83 -3.73 -4.51
CA CYS A 339 36.78 -4.29 -3.68
C CYS A 339 35.50 -4.28 -4.53
N ALA A 340 35.30 -5.34 -5.30
CA ALA A 340 33.96 -5.75 -5.65
C ALA A 340 33.41 -6.37 -4.36
N ASP A 341 32.54 -5.65 -3.66
CA ASP A 341 31.66 -6.32 -2.71
C ASP A 341 30.88 -7.35 -3.52
N ASP A 342 31.14 -8.62 -3.20
CA ASP A 342 30.49 -9.79 -3.77
C ASP A 342 28.98 -9.70 -3.55
N ILE A 343 28.29 -9.05 -4.49
CA ILE A 343 26.86 -9.26 -4.72
C ILE A 343 26.77 -10.54 -5.54
N ILE A 344 26.83 -11.67 -4.84
CA ILE A 344 26.43 -12.97 -5.39
C ILE A 344 24.92 -12.90 -5.62
N TYR A 345 24.51 -13.15 -6.86
CA TYR A 345 23.11 -13.13 -7.33
C TYR A 345 22.29 -14.30 -6.81
#